data_AF-A0A2H1WZA2-F1
#
_entry.id   AF-A0A2H1WZA2-F1
#
_cell.length_a   1.000
_cell.length_b   1.000
_cell.length_c   1.000
_cell.angle_alpha   90.00
_cell.angle_beta   90.00
_cell.angle_gamma   90.00
#
_symmetry.space_group_name_H-M   'P 1'
#
loop_
_entity.id
_entity.type
_entity.pdbx_description
1 polymer ?
#
loop_
_entity_poly.entity_id
_entity_poly.type
_entity_poly.pdbx_seq_one_letter_code
_entity_poly.pdbx_strand_id
1 'polypeptide(L)' 'IMDRSVILRHLLNSATDPFNRQPLSEDQLRPATELKERIDQWQRDKKASTS' A
#
# COMPACT_ATOMS: atom_id res chain seq x y z
N ILE A 1 -0.90 0.94 -6.39
CA ILE A 1 -0.82 0.41 -5.01
C ILE A 1 0.48 0.91 -4.42
N MET A 2 0.47 1.38 -3.17
CA MET A 2 1.62 1.96 -2.49
C MET A 2 1.51 1.68 -0.98
N ASP A 3 2.64 1.62 -0.29
CA ASP A 3 2.67 1.48 1.17
C ASP A 3 2.04 2.68 1.87
N ARG A 4 1.29 2.40 2.94
CA ARG A 4 0.56 3.43 3.71
C ARG A 4 1.47 4.55 4.22
N SER A 5 2.63 4.21 4.79
CA SER A 5 3.57 5.21 5.31
C SER A 5 4.13 6.14 4.22
N VAL A 6 4.37 5.58 3.02
CA VAL A 6 4.94 6.31 1.89
C VAL A 6 3.92 7.27 1.30
N ILE A 7 2.69 6.81 1.04
CA ILE A 7 1.64 7.69 0.48
C ILE A 7 1.26 8.80 1.46
N LEU A 8 1.18 8.52 2.76
CA LEU A 8 0.90 9.55 3.76
C LEU A 8 1.99 10.62 3.80
N ARG A 9 3.27 10.21 3.79
CA ARG A 9 4.37 11.19 3.72
C ARG A 9 4.29 12.04 2.45
N HIS A 10 3.92 11.45 1.32
CA HIS A 10 3.71 12.20 0.09
C HIS A 10 2.59 13.23 0.25
N LEU A 11 1.41 12.82 0.72
CA LEU A 11 0.24 13.69 0.89
C LEU A 11 0.45 14.82 1.91
N LEU A 12 1.29 14.60 2.93
CA LEU A 12 1.71 15.64 3.87
C LEU A 12 2.58 16.73 3.21
N ASN A 13 3.31 16.40 2.15
CA ASN A 13 4.16 17.32 1.42
C ASN A 13 3.47 17.90 0.17
N SER A 14 2.62 17.10 -0.49
CA SER A 14 1.94 17.41 -1.76
C SER A 14 0.65 16.61 -1.86
N ALA A 15 -0.49 17.29 -1.91
CA ALA A 15 -1.83 16.69 -2.02
C ALA A 15 -2.14 16.21 -3.45
N THR A 16 -1.27 15.38 -4.01
CA THR A 16 -1.34 14.86 -5.37
C THR A 16 -1.11 13.35 -5.40
N ASP A 17 -1.58 12.67 -6.44
CA ASP A 17 -1.24 11.29 -6.71
C ASP A 17 0.20 11.20 -7.27
N PRO A 18 1.06 10.32 -6.73
CA PRO A 18 2.48 10.26 -7.12
C PRO A 18 2.72 9.70 -8.53
N PHE A 19 1.72 9.09 -9.18
CA PHE A 19 1.84 8.47 -10.50
C PHE A 19 1.31 9.38 -11.62
N ASN A 20 0.15 10.01 -11.41
CA ASN A 20 -0.50 10.82 -12.44
C ASN A 20 -0.59 12.32 -12.08
N ARG A 21 -0.16 12.72 -10.88
CA ARG A 21 -0.14 14.10 -10.36
C ARG A 21 -1.50 14.77 -10.26
N GLN A 22 -2.60 14.01 -10.32
CA GLN A 22 -3.93 14.53 -10.05
C GLN A 22 -4.08 14.88 -8.57
N PRO A 23 -4.95 15.83 -8.19
CA PRO A 23 -5.26 16.09 -6.80
C PRO A 23 -5.73 14.80 -6.10
N LEU A 24 -5.14 14.51 -4.95
CA LEU A 24 -5.46 13.34 -4.14
C LEU A 24 -5.37 13.71 -2.66
N SER A 25 -6.32 13.25 -1.85
CA SER A 25 -6.35 13.44 -0.40
C SER A 25 -6.35 12.11 0.36
N GLU A 26 -6.04 12.16 1.66
CA GLU A 26 -5.93 10.96 2.49
C GLU A 26 -7.25 10.19 2.61
N ASP A 27 -8.38 10.91 2.67
CA ASP A 27 -9.72 10.34 2.76
C ASP A 27 -10.14 9.56 1.48
N GLN A 28 -9.49 9.84 0.36
CA GLN A 28 -9.73 9.13 -0.91
C GLN A 28 -8.96 7.81 -1.00
N LEU A 29 -8.05 7.54 -0.07
CA LEU A 29 -7.26 6.31 -0.04
C LEU A 29 -8.12 5.10 0.35
N ARG A 30 -7.92 3.98 -0.33
CA ARG A 30 -8.58 2.71 -0.01
C ARG A 30 -7.54 1.65 0.37
N PRO A 31 -7.72 0.93 1.49
CA PRO A 31 -6.83 -0.15 1.86
C PRO A 31 -6.95 -1.31 0.86
N ALA A 32 -5.81 -1.87 0.44
CA ALA A 32 -5.75 -3.05 -0.43
C ALA A 32 -5.71 -4.35 0.39
N THR A 33 -6.77 -4.60 1.18
CA THR A 33 -6.81 -5.71 2.16
C THR A 33 -6.59 -7.08 1.54
N GLU A 34 -7.24 -7.37 0.40
CA GLU A 34 -7.09 -8.66 -0.31
C GLU A 34 -5.64 -8.91 -0.74
N LEU A 35 -4.95 -7.88 -1.26
CA LEU A 35 -3.55 -8.01 -1.64
C LEU A 35 -2.67 -8.27 -0.42
N LYS A 36 -2.95 -7.60 0.69
CA LYS A 36 -2.25 -7.84 1.95
C LYS A 36 -2.41 -9.29 2.40
N GLU A 37 -3.62 -9.84 2.38
CA GLU A 37 -3.89 -11.24 2.73
C GLU A 37 -3.13 -12.22 1.83
N ARG A 38 -3.09 -11.95 0.53
CA ARG A 38 -2.32 -12.76 -0.44
C ARG A 38 -0.82 -12.74 -0.14
N ILE A 39 -0.26 -11.59 0.21
CA ILE A 39 1.15 -11.45 0.61
C ILE A 39 1.40 -12.22 1.92
N ASP A 40 0.54 -12.06 2.92
CA ASP A 40 0.67 -12.75 4.21
C ASP A 40 0.56 -14.27 4.07
N GLN A 41 -0.31 -14.76 3.17
CA GLN A 41 -0.40 -16.18 2.85
C GLN A 41 0.90 -16.67 2.18
N TRP A 42 1.37 -15.97 1.14
CA TRP A 42 2.61 -16.33 0.46
C TRP A 42 3.82 -16.38 1.41
N GLN A 43 3.92 -15.43 2.34
CA GLN A 43 4.99 -15.43 3.35
C GLN A 43 4.90 -16.63 4.29
N ARG A 44 3.70 -17.04 4.70
CA ARG A 44 3.49 -18.24 5.53
C ARG A 44 3.90 -19.50 4.78
N ASP A 45 3.46 -19.65 3.53
CA ASP A 45 3.77 -20.81 2.70
C ASP A 45 5.28 -20.94 2.48
N LYS A 46 5.97 -19.83 2.23
CA LYS A 46 7.43 -19.80 2.08
C LYS A 46 8.18 -20.20 3.35
N LYS A 47 7.73 -19.74 4.52
CA LYS A 47 8.32 -20.12 5.81
C LYS A 47 8.10 -21.61 6.11
N ALA A 48 6.90 -22.12 5.84
CA ALA A 48 6.57 -23.54 6.01
C ALA A 48 7.35 -24.46 5.06
N SER A 49 7.67 -23.99 3.85
CA SER A 49 8.44 -24.77 2.85
C SER A 49 9.94 -24.88 3.17
N THR A 50 10.44 -24.10 4.14
CA THR A 50 11.87 -24.00 4.47
C THR A 50 12.20 -24.62 5.85
N SER A 51 11.20 -25.18 6.54
CA SER A 51 11.35 -25.99 7.75
C SER A 51 11.17 -27.46 7.43
#